data_AF-A0A3M1IHZ2-F1
#
_entry.id   AF-A0A3M1IHZ2-F1
#
_cell.length_a   1.000
_cell.length_b   1.000
_cell.length_c   1.000
_cell.angle_alpha   90.00
_cell.angle_beta   90.00
_cell.angle_gamma   90.00
#
_symmetry.space_group_name_H-M   'P 1'
#
loop_
_entity.id
_entity.type
_entity.pdbx_description
1 polymer ?
#
loop_
_entity_poly.entity_id
_entity_poly.type
_entity_poly.pdbx_seq_one_letter_code
_entity_poly.pdbx_strand_id
1 'polypeptide(L)'
;MRKFAELIAMLMRRLAEWMGLTTGQARRLGLLRDQCKRGVADNQDRLEALKEEIRQIERRIRSLKAEYERSHGPVKAMVGRQIEAAFREIDWKRDREAIIQRNIETYRKALEHVAKLEHARAGNLSDETLDDLGLSLEETYNEIRQADQALKEVDAVTYAPPEPDSVALEEKLQASETQQAETPGLSPQTAERLRKLETEGDY
;
A
#
# COMPACT_ATOMS: atom_id res chain seq x y z
N MET A 1 6.23 -31.20 -44.75
CA MET A 1 5.05 -30.88 -43.92
C MET A 1 5.00 -31.70 -42.63
N ARG A 2 4.98 -33.06 -42.64
CA ARG A 2 4.92 -33.89 -41.41
C ARG A 2 5.99 -33.58 -40.35
N LYS A 3 7.24 -33.37 -40.76
CA LYS A 3 8.36 -33.08 -39.83
C LYS A 3 8.27 -31.73 -39.11
N PHE A 4 7.50 -30.77 -39.63
CA PHE A 4 7.35 -29.45 -39.00
C PHE A 4 6.27 -29.48 -37.89
N ALA A 5 5.17 -30.19 -38.13
CA ALA A 5 4.11 -30.41 -37.14
C ALA A 5 4.61 -31.22 -35.94
N GLU A 6 5.47 -32.23 -36.16
CA GLU A 6 6.11 -33.00 -35.09
C GLU A 6 7.07 -32.16 -34.24
N LEU A 7 7.74 -31.18 -34.86
CA LEU A 7 8.68 -30.28 -34.19
C LEU A 7 7.96 -29.24 -33.32
N ILE A 8 6.83 -28.72 -33.80
CA ILE A 8 5.93 -27.85 -33.03
C ILE A 8 5.29 -28.61 -31.88
N ALA A 9 4.78 -29.82 -32.11
CA ALA A 9 4.19 -30.65 -31.05
C ALA A 9 5.21 -31.00 -29.96
N MET A 10 6.47 -31.25 -30.34
CA MET A 10 7.57 -31.52 -29.39
C MET A 10 7.96 -30.27 -28.58
N LEU A 11 7.98 -29.09 -29.22
CA LEU A 11 8.25 -27.81 -28.54
C LEU A 11 7.12 -27.45 -27.57
N MET A 12 5.86 -27.62 -27.98
CA MET A 12 4.69 -27.42 -27.12
C MET A 12 4.65 -28.41 -25.96
N ARG A 13 5.04 -29.68 -26.17
CA ARG A 13 5.13 -30.69 -25.11
C ARG A 13 6.26 -30.40 -24.12
N ARG A 14 7.41 -29.91 -24.59
CA ARG A 14 8.51 -29.45 -23.72
C ARG A 14 8.17 -28.18 -22.95
N LEU A 15 7.45 -27.24 -23.55
CA LEU A 15 6.90 -26.07 -22.86
C LEU A 15 5.88 -26.49 -21.79
N ALA A 16 5.00 -27.45 -22.11
CA ALA A 16 4.03 -28.02 -21.17
C ALA A 16 4.68 -28.83 -20.04
N GLU A 17 5.80 -29.53 -20.28
CA GLU A 17 6.61 -30.20 -19.27
C GLU A 17 7.39 -29.21 -18.40
N TRP A 18 7.95 -28.16 -19.00
CA TRP A 18 8.62 -27.05 -18.30
C TRP A 18 7.64 -26.26 -17.43
N MET A 19 6.39 -26.12 -17.87
CA MET A 19 5.26 -25.59 -17.10
C MET A 19 4.58 -26.64 -16.19
N GLY A 20 4.99 -27.92 -16.25
CA GLY A 20 4.63 -29.03 -15.37
C GLY A 20 3.15 -29.45 -15.36
N LEU A 21 2.61 -29.81 -16.53
CA LEU A 21 1.17 -30.03 -16.78
C LEU A 21 0.68 -31.50 -16.76
N THR A 22 1.07 -32.38 -15.82
CA THR A 22 0.33 -33.66 -15.60
C THR A 22 0.26 -34.07 -14.12
N THR A 23 -0.95 -34.39 -13.61
CA THR A 23 -1.35 -34.72 -12.21
C THR A 23 -0.99 -33.72 -11.09
N GLY A 24 0.16 -33.04 -11.17
CA GLY A 24 0.56 -31.95 -10.29
C GLY A 24 -0.28 -30.67 -10.44
N GLN A 25 -1.04 -30.51 -11.52
CA GLN A 25 -1.84 -29.29 -11.78
C GLN A 25 -2.95 -29.03 -10.75
N ALA A 26 -3.70 -30.04 -10.30
CA ALA A 26 -4.77 -29.82 -9.30
C ALA A 26 -4.16 -29.39 -7.96
N ARG A 27 -3.05 -30.05 -7.58
CA ARG A 27 -2.28 -29.69 -6.39
C ARG A 27 -1.66 -28.29 -6.52
N ARG A 28 -1.18 -27.90 -7.71
CA ARG A 28 -0.61 -26.57 -7.99
C ARG A 28 -1.67 -25.48 -7.98
N LEU A 29 -2.85 -25.70 -8.57
CA LEU A 29 -3.98 -24.76 -8.48
C LEU A 29 -4.45 -24.59 -7.04
N GLY A 30 -4.54 -25.69 -6.28
CA GLY A 30 -4.81 -25.62 -4.83
C GLY A 30 -3.75 -24.83 -4.07
N LEU A 31 -2.46 -25.05 -4.34
CA LEU A 31 -1.37 -24.28 -3.75
C LEU A 31 -1.43 -22.80 -4.11
N LEU A 32 -1.70 -22.47 -5.38
CA LEU A 32 -1.82 -21.10 -5.85
C LEU A 32 -3.04 -20.40 -5.22
N ARG A 33 -4.16 -21.11 -5.08
CA ARG A 33 -5.34 -20.64 -4.36
C ARG A 33 -5.01 -20.33 -2.91
N ASP A 34 -4.31 -21.23 -2.23
CA ASP A 34 -3.90 -21.04 -0.84
C ASP A 34 -2.86 -19.93 -0.67
N GLN A 35 -1.99 -19.72 -1.65
CA GLN A 35 -1.07 -18.58 -1.71
C GLN A 35 -1.83 -17.27 -1.87
N CYS A 36 -2.79 -17.19 -2.79
CA CYS A 36 -3.57 -15.98 -3.00
C CYS A 36 -4.45 -15.66 -1.78
N LYS A 37 -5.07 -16.66 -1.15
CA LYS A 37 -5.83 -16.47 0.11
C LYS A 37 -4.94 -15.92 1.23
N ARG A 38 -3.73 -16.47 1.39
CA ARG A 38 -2.75 -15.97 2.36
C ARG A 38 -2.33 -14.54 2.03
N GLY A 39 -2.04 -14.24 0.77
CA GLY A 39 -1.74 -12.88 0.31
C GLY A 39 -2.86 -11.88 0.65
N VAL A 40 -4.13 -12.25 0.45
CA VAL A 40 -5.27 -11.42 0.88
C VAL A 40 -5.25 -11.20 2.39
N ALA A 41 -5.14 -12.26 3.18
CA ALA A 41 -5.17 -12.17 4.65
C ALA A 41 -4.01 -11.32 5.19
N ASP A 42 -2.78 -11.59 4.73
CA ASP A 42 -1.58 -10.86 5.16
C ASP A 42 -1.68 -9.36 4.82
N ASN A 43 -2.19 -9.01 3.63
CA ASN A 43 -2.39 -7.61 3.25
C ASN A 43 -3.54 -6.96 4.05
N GLN A 44 -4.59 -7.71 4.41
CA GLN A 44 -5.66 -7.21 5.26
C GLN A 44 -5.17 -6.90 6.67
N ASP A 45 -4.37 -7.80 7.26
CA ASP A 45 -3.77 -7.60 8.59
C ASP A 45 -2.86 -6.37 8.60
N ARG A 46 -2.03 -6.20 7.56
CA ARG A 46 -1.18 -5.00 7.38
C ARG A 46 -2.01 -3.73 7.22
N LEU A 47 -3.09 -3.78 6.45
CA LEU A 47 -3.99 -2.65 6.24
C LEU A 47 -4.61 -2.19 7.56
N GLU A 48 -5.10 -3.11 8.38
CA GLU A 48 -5.68 -2.78 9.68
C GLU A 48 -4.64 -2.24 10.67
N ALA A 49 -3.42 -2.80 10.67
CA ALA A 49 -2.31 -2.25 11.45
C ALA A 49 -1.98 -0.80 11.04
N LEU A 50 -1.91 -0.52 9.73
CA LEU A 50 -1.62 0.81 9.20
C LEU A 50 -2.72 1.82 9.52
N LYS A 51 -4.00 1.41 9.46
CA LYS A 51 -5.12 2.24 9.90
C LYS A 51 -5.01 2.59 11.37
N GLU A 52 -4.63 1.64 12.22
CA GLU A 52 -4.43 1.91 13.64
C GLU A 52 -3.27 2.88 13.90
N GLU A 53 -2.16 2.77 13.16
CA GLU A 53 -1.07 3.76 13.20
C GLU A 53 -1.55 5.15 12.80
N ILE A 54 -2.37 5.27 11.75
CA ILE A 54 -2.97 6.54 11.33
C ILE A 54 -3.85 7.12 12.45
N ARG A 55 -4.71 6.31 13.07
CA ARG A 55 -5.54 6.73 14.22
C ARG A 55 -4.70 7.18 15.42
N GLN A 56 -3.54 6.56 15.66
CA GLN A 56 -2.61 7.00 16.71
C GLN A 56 -2.03 8.38 16.41
N ILE A 57 -1.66 8.65 15.15
CA ILE A 57 -1.16 9.96 14.74
C ILE A 57 -2.27 11.01 14.81
N GLU A 58 -3.50 10.68 14.40
CA GLU A 58 -4.65 11.59 14.52
C GLU A 58 -4.93 11.96 15.99
N ARG A 59 -4.86 10.99 16.91
CA ARG A 59 -4.94 11.25 18.36
C ARG A 59 -3.81 12.18 18.84
N ARG A 60 -2.58 11.97 18.37
CA ARG A 60 -1.44 12.86 18.65
C ARG A 60 -1.67 14.27 18.12
N ILE A 61 -2.20 14.43 16.91
CA ILE A 61 -2.53 15.73 16.31
C ILE A 61 -3.57 16.46 17.15
N ARG A 62 -4.60 15.77 17.66
CA ARG A 62 -5.60 16.38 18.56
C ARG A 62 -4.96 16.89 19.86
N SER A 63 -4.03 16.13 20.43
CA SER A 63 -3.27 16.59 21.61
C SER A 63 -2.42 17.82 21.30
N LEU A 64 -1.68 17.79 20.18
CA LEU A 64 -0.85 18.92 19.73
C LEU A 64 -1.68 20.16 19.41
N LYS A 65 -2.91 19.99 18.90
CA LYS A 65 -3.84 21.10 18.66
C LYS A 65 -4.19 21.82 19.97
N ALA A 66 -4.57 21.06 21.01
CA ALA A 66 -4.88 21.65 22.31
C ALA A 66 -3.67 22.38 22.91
N GLU A 67 -2.46 21.86 22.70
CA GLU A 67 -1.21 22.52 23.07
C GLU A 67 -0.96 23.79 22.24
N TYR A 68 -1.19 23.76 20.93
CA TYR A 68 -1.04 24.88 20.01
C TYR A 68 -1.97 26.05 20.37
N GLU A 69 -3.21 25.77 20.77
CA GLU A 69 -4.18 26.77 21.18
C GLU A 69 -3.80 27.47 22.49
N ARG A 70 -3.14 26.75 23.41
CA ARG A 70 -2.68 27.27 24.70
C ARG A 70 -1.30 27.93 24.64
N SER A 71 -0.52 27.62 23.60
CA SER A 71 0.84 28.09 23.41
C SER A 71 0.90 29.51 22.82
N HIS A 72 2.00 30.21 23.10
CA HIS A 72 2.27 31.56 22.63
C HIS A 72 3.71 31.68 22.09
N GLY A 73 3.93 32.64 21.20
CA GLY A 73 5.26 32.97 20.68
C GLY A 73 5.99 31.76 20.07
N PRO A 74 7.29 31.56 20.36
CA PRO A 74 8.09 30.49 19.77
C PRO A 74 7.57 29.07 20.00
N VAL A 75 6.96 28.81 21.17
CA VAL A 75 6.37 27.51 21.51
C VAL A 75 5.21 27.19 20.58
N LYS A 76 4.36 28.18 20.28
CA LYS A 76 3.23 28.01 19.34
C LYS A 76 3.72 27.64 17.94
N ALA A 77 4.77 28.31 17.46
CA ALA A 77 5.38 27.99 16.17
C ALA A 77 5.97 26.56 16.14
N MET A 78 6.63 26.14 17.23
CA MET A 78 7.18 24.79 17.37
C MET A 78 6.08 23.71 17.30
N VAL A 79 5.00 23.87 18.09
CA VAL A 79 3.88 22.93 18.09
C VAL A 79 3.19 22.91 16.72
N GLY A 80 3.07 24.06 16.06
CA GLY A 80 2.55 24.15 14.69
C GLY A 80 3.33 23.29 13.69
N ARG A 81 4.67 23.33 13.75
CA ARG A 81 5.53 22.47 12.91
C ARG A 81 5.36 20.99 13.20
N GLN A 82 5.16 20.62 14.47
CA GLN A 82 4.92 19.23 14.85
C GLN A 82 3.58 18.71 14.29
N ILE A 83 2.55 19.55 14.28
CA ILE A 83 1.26 19.24 13.63
C ILE A 83 1.45 19.03 12.12
N GLU A 84 2.18 19.92 11.45
CA GLU A 84 2.45 19.78 10.01
C GLU A 84 3.24 18.51 9.69
N ALA A 85 4.25 18.19 10.50
CA ALA A 85 5.02 16.95 10.35
C ALA A 85 4.14 15.70 10.52
N ALA A 86 3.24 15.71 11.52
CA ALA A 86 2.31 14.61 11.75
C ALA A 86 1.32 14.43 10.59
N PHE A 87 0.84 15.52 9.96
CA PHE A 87 0.00 15.40 8.76
C PHE A 87 0.75 14.86 7.55
N ARG A 88 2.02 15.23 7.35
CA ARG A 88 2.85 14.63 6.29
C ARG A 88 3.08 13.15 6.53
N GLU A 89 3.24 12.74 7.79
CA GLU A 89 3.33 11.33 8.15
C GLU A 89 2.03 10.58 7.83
N ILE A 90 0.86 11.17 8.10
CA ILE A 90 -0.44 10.62 7.68
C ILE A 90 -0.51 10.49 6.16
N ASP A 91 -0.12 11.53 5.41
CA ASP A 91 -0.17 11.50 3.94
C ASP A 91 0.68 10.35 3.39
N TRP A 92 1.91 10.24 3.89
CA TRP A 92 2.80 9.13 3.55
C TRP A 92 2.17 7.77 3.87
N LYS A 93 1.55 7.61 5.05
CA LYS A 93 0.86 6.35 5.40
C LYS A 93 -0.38 6.10 4.53
N ARG A 94 -1.12 7.13 4.12
CA ARG A 94 -2.28 6.97 3.20
C ARG A 94 -1.85 6.53 1.80
N ASP A 95 -0.68 6.96 1.33
CA ASP A 95 -0.11 6.43 0.07
C ASP A 95 0.20 4.93 0.19
N ARG A 96 0.73 4.48 1.35
CA ARG A 96 0.96 3.05 1.62
C ARG A 96 -0.35 2.27 1.67
N GLU A 97 -1.38 2.85 2.28
CA GLU A 97 -2.72 2.25 2.36
C GLU A 97 -3.26 1.97 0.96
N ALA A 98 -3.17 2.93 0.03
CA ALA A 98 -3.63 2.76 -1.35
C ALA A 98 -2.91 1.62 -2.07
N ILE A 99 -1.61 1.43 -1.82
CA ILE A 99 -0.82 0.34 -2.40
C ILE A 99 -1.26 -1.01 -1.85
N ILE A 100 -1.44 -1.12 -0.53
CA ILE A 100 -1.92 -2.36 0.11
C ILE A 100 -3.34 -2.71 -0.38
N GLN A 101 -4.24 -1.73 -0.49
CA GLN A 101 -5.59 -1.93 -1.01
C GLN A 101 -5.57 -2.46 -2.44
N ARG A 102 -4.76 -1.86 -3.32
CA ARG A 102 -4.57 -2.35 -4.70
C ARG A 102 -4.04 -3.78 -4.72
N ASN A 103 -3.10 -4.13 -3.84
CA ASN A 103 -2.57 -5.48 -3.75
C ASN A 103 -3.65 -6.50 -3.37
N ILE A 104 -4.52 -6.17 -2.40
CA ILE A 104 -5.67 -7.01 -2.02
C ILE A 104 -6.57 -7.28 -3.23
N GLU A 105 -6.86 -6.25 -4.03
CA GLU A 105 -7.67 -6.39 -5.24
C GLU A 105 -7.01 -7.31 -6.27
N THR A 106 -5.70 -7.16 -6.50
CA THR A 106 -4.94 -8.03 -7.42
C THR A 106 -4.99 -9.50 -6.96
N TYR A 107 -4.79 -9.78 -5.67
CA TYR A 107 -4.92 -11.13 -5.14
C TYR A 107 -6.34 -11.70 -5.26
N ARG A 108 -7.38 -10.85 -5.10
CA ARG A 108 -8.78 -11.26 -5.31
C ARG A 108 -9.08 -11.59 -6.77
N LYS A 109 -8.58 -10.80 -7.72
CA LYS A 109 -8.68 -11.11 -9.15
C LYS A 109 -8.02 -12.44 -9.47
N ALA A 110 -6.83 -12.70 -8.91
CA ALA A 110 -6.15 -13.98 -9.08
C ALA A 110 -6.99 -15.16 -8.57
N LEU A 111 -7.64 -15.03 -7.40
CA LEU A 111 -8.56 -16.04 -6.88
C LEU A 111 -9.74 -16.30 -7.83
N GLU A 112 -10.26 -15.26 -8.48
CA GLU A 112 -11.33 -15.40 -9.47
C GLU A 112 -10.85 -16.17 -10.72
N HIS A 113 -9.66 -15.86 -11.25
CA HIS A 113 -9.07 -16.58 -12.38
C HIS A 113 -8.78 -18.04 -12.04
N VAL A 114 -8.30 -18.32 -10.83
CA VAL A 114 -8.12 -19.68 -10.33
C VAL A 114 -9.44 -20.44 -10.27
N ALA A 115 -10.50 -19.83 -9.76
CA ALA A 115 -11.82 -20.45 -9.72
C ALA A 115 -12.35 -20.74 -11.13
N LYS A 116 -12.19 -19.80 -12.07
CA LYS A 116 -12.56 -19.99 -13.49
C LYS A 116 -11.83 -21.18 -14.11
N LEU A 117 -10.53 -21.33 -13.84
CA LEU A 117 -9.73 -22.47 -14.31
C LEU A 117 -10.15 -23.80 -13.66
N GLU A 118 -10.44 -23.81 -12.35
CA GLU A 118 -10.99 -24.98 -11.65
C GLU A 118 -12.31 -25.44 -12.29
N HIS A 119 -13.20 -24.49 -12.59
CA HIS A 119 -14.49 -24.76 -13.26
C HIS A 119 -14.32 -25.21 -14.71
N ALA A 120 -13.46 -24.54 -15.48
CA ALA A 120 -13.17 -24.86 -16.88
C ALA A 120 -12.67 -26.30 -17.06
N ARG A 121 -11.79 -26.72 -16.14
CA ARG A 121 -11.26 -28.08 -16.11
C ARG A 121 -12.31 -29.12 -15.74
N ALA A 122 -13.22 -28.81 -14.82
CA ALA A 122 -14.31 -29.71 -14.45
C ALA A 122 -15.35 -29.86 -15.58
N GLY A 123 -15.50 -28.84 -16.42
CA GLY A 123 -16.48 -28.79 -17.50
C GLY A 123 -16.04 -29.39 -18.85
N ASN A 124 -14.82 -29.94 -18.97
CA ASN A 124 -14.23 -30.38 -20.25
C ASN A 124 -14.33 -29.30 -21.35
N LEU A 125 -14.02 -28.04 -21.02
CA LEU A 125 -13.95 -26.96 -22.00
C LEU A 125 -12.85 -27.22 -23.05
N SER A 126 -12.95 -26.54 -24.19
CA SER A 126 -11.98 -26.68 -25.28
C SER A 126 -10.58 -26.24 -24.86
N ASP A 127 -9.56 -26.87 -25.45
CA ASP A 127 -8.14 -26.55 -25.18
C ASP A 127 -7.83 -25.06 -25.42
N GLU A 128 -8.45 -24.42 -26.41
CA GLU A 128 -8.31 -22.99 -26.70
C GLU A 128 -8.81 -22.10 -25.54
N THR A 129 -9.91 -22.49 -24.88
CA THR A 129 -10.42 -21.76 -23.70
C THR A 129 -9.53 -21.97 -22.47
N LEU A 130 -8.86 -23.12 -22.37
CA LEU A 130 -7.90 -23.38 -21.28
C LEU A 130 -6.60 -22.58 -21.48
N ASP A 131 -6.15 -22.43 -22.72
CA ASP A 131 -4.97 -21.62 -23.05
C ASP A 131 -5.22 -20.13 -22.78
N ASP A 132 -6.37 -19.58 -23.17
CA ASP A 132 -6.74 -18.18 -22.88
C ASP A 132 -6.81 -17.89 -21.37
N LEU A 133 -7.40 -18.82 -20.60
CA LEU A 133 -7.44 -18.71 -19.15
C LEU A 133 -6.05 -18.86 -18.51
N GLY A 134 -5.16 -19.65 -19.12
CA GLY A 134 -3.77 -19.79 -18.72
C GLY A 134 -2.99 -18.48 -18.88
N LEU A 135 -3.12 -17.82 -20.04
CA LEU A 135 -2.52 -16.52 -20.32
C LEU A 135 -3.01 -15.46 -19.32
N SER A 136 -4.31 -15.39 -19.08
CA SER A 136 -4.91 -14.45 -18.13
C SER A 136 -4.39 -14.68 -16.69
N LEU A 137 -4.14 -15.92 -16.29
CA LEU A 137 -3.57 -16.23 -14.99
C LEU A 137 -2.08 -15.86 -14.91
N GLU A 138 -1.32 -16.03 -15.99
CA GLU A 138 0.08 -15.61 -16.07
C GLU A 138 0.20 -14.07 -15.95
N GLU A 139 -0.65 -13.33 -16.65
CA GLU A 139 -0.75 -11.87 -16.53
C GLU A 139 -1.05 -11.46 -15.08
N THR A 140 -2.06 -12.07 -14.47
CA THR A 140 -2.45 -11.77 -13.08
C THR A 140 -1.34 -12.12 -12.09
N TYR A 141 -0.58 -13.19 -12.33
CA TYR A 141 0.56 -13.56 -11.49
C TYR A 141 1.71 -12.55 -11.61
N ASN A 142 1.96 -12.04 -12.82
CA ASN A 142 2.92 -10.96 -13.02
C ASN A 142 2.48 -9.67 -12.31
N GLU A 143 1.18 -9.35 -12.30
CA GLU A 143 0.62 -8.24 -11.53
C GLU A 143 0.83 -8.44 -10.02
N ILE A 144 0.58 -9.64 -9.47
CA ILE A 144 0.87 -9.96 -8.06
C ILE A 144 2.33 -9.71 -7.73
N ARG A 145 3.24 -10.17 -8.60
CA ARG A 145 4.69 -10.00 -8.38
C ARG A 145 5.08 -8.53 -8.36
N GLN A 146 4.50 -7.70 -9.23
CA GLN A 146 4.73 -6.25 -9.23
C GLN A 146 4.15 -5.59 -7.97
N ALA A 147 2.95 -6.01 -7.56
CA ALA A 147 2.29 -5.57 -6.33
C ALA A 147 3.12 -5.87 -5.07
N ASP A 148 3.66 -7.09 -4.96
CA ASP A 148 4.53 -7.50 -3.86
C ASP A 148 5.85 -6.71 -3.85
N GLN A 149 6.40 -6.40 -5.02
CA GLN A 149 7.60 -5.59 -5.15
C GLN A 149 7.35 -4.15 -4.70
N ALA A 150 6.26 -3.53 -5.15
CA ALA A 150 5.86 -2.19 -4.73
C ALA A 150 5.66 -2.11 -3.21
N LEU A 151 5.07 -3.15 -2.61
CA LEU A 151 4.90 -3.22 -1.16
C LEU A 151 6.24 -3.28 -0.41
N LYS A 152 7.20 -4.08 -0.90
CA LYS A 152 8.55 -4.16 -0.31
C LYS A 152 9.30 -2.85 -0.40
N GLU A 153 9.20 -2.16 -1.52
CA GLU A 153 9.84 -0.84 -1.72
C GLU A 153 9.27 0.18 -0.74
N VAL A 154 7.96 0.15 -0.55
CA VAL A 154 7.26 1.02 0.40
C VAL A 154 7.60 0.69 1.86
N ASP A 155 7.65 -0.59 2.22
CA ASP A 155 8.01 -1.04 3.57
C ASP A 155 9.48 -0.71 3.91
N ALA A 156 10.36 -0.62 2.91
CA ALA A 156 11.77 -0.28 3.10
C ALA A 156 12.00 1.21 3.37
N VAL A 157 11.08 2.08 2.96
CA VAL A 157 11.17 3.52 3.18
C VAL A 157 10.57 3.84 4.54
N THR A 158 11.32 4.55 5.39
CA THR A 158 10.78 5.12 6.64
C THR A 158 10.67 6.62 6.47
N TYR A 159 9.54 7.21 6.84
CA TYR A 159 9.42 8.66 6.87
C TYR A 159 10.43 9.25 7.86
N ALA A 160 11.36 10.05 7.36
CA ALA A 160 12.25 10.88 8.16
C ALA A 160 11.74 12.33 8.09
N PRO A 161 11.24 12.91 9.19
CA PRO A 161 10.90 14.33 9.19
C PRO A 161 12.17 15.16 8.91
N PRO A 162 12.06 16.29 8.20
CA PRO A 162 13.19 17.18 8.03
C PRO A 162 13.74 17.61 9.40
N GLU A 163 15.06 17.55 9.57
CA GLU A 163 15.69 17.95 10.83
C GLU A 163 15.30 19.39 11.18
N PRO A 164 14.87 19.66 12.43
CA PRO A 164 14.64 21.02 12.85
C PRO A 164 15.99 21.75 12.83
N ASP A 165 16.09 22.86 12.09
CA ASP A 165 17.24 23.77 12.19
C ASP A 165 17.40 24.22 13.65
N SER A 166 18.33 23.58 14.37
CA SER A 166 18.61 23.85 15.79
C SER A 166 19.17 25.25 15.98
N VAL A 167 20.00 25.70 15.03
CA VAL A 167 20.66 27.02 15.02
C VAL A 167 19.62 28.17 14.93
N ALA A 168 18.50 27.95 14.23
CA ALA A 168 17.46 28.97 14.09
C ALA A 168 16.50 29.06 15.28
N LEU A 169 16.44 28.04 16.15
CA LEU A 169 15.53 28.02 17.30
C LEU A 169 16.12 28.78 18.50
N GLU A 170 17.40 28.59 18.80
CA GLU A 170 18.08 29.32 19.89
C GLU A 170 18.25 30.81 19.57
N GLU A 171 18.65 31.16 18.35
CA GLU A 171 18.74 32.56 17.91
C GLU A 171 17.37 33.26 17.89
N LYS A 172 16.28 32.55 17.49
CA LYS A 172 14.92 33.13 17.52
C LYS A 172 14.34 33.22 18.92
N LEU A 173 14.67 32.29 19.83
CA LEU A 173 14.29 32.37 21.24
C LEU A 173 14.96 33.56 21.93
N GLN A 174 16.24 33.85 21.61
CA GLN A 174 16.96 35.03 22.10
C GLN A 174 16.52 36.34 21.44
N ALA A 175 16.18 36.34 20.14
CA ALA A 175 15.71 37.54 19.43
C ALA A 175 14.23 37.92 19.76
N SER A 176 13.47 37.02 20.39
CA SER A 176 12.04 37.23 20.69
C SER A 176 11.75 38.20 21.85
N GLU A 177 12.76 38.76 22.53
CA GLU A 177 12.55 39.86 23.49
C GLU A 177 12.35 41.23 22.83
N THR A 178 12.61 41.39 21.52
CA THR A 178 12.56 42.71 20.87
C THR A 178 11.81 42.80 19.54
N GLN A 179 11.27 41.71 19.00
CA GLN A 179 10.47 41.79 17.77
C GLN A 179 9.18 40.98 17.89
N GLN A 180 8.04 41.66 17.78
CA GLN A 180 6.75 41.07 17.42
C GLN A 180 6.85 40.52 15.99
N ALA A 181 7.60 39.44 15.80
CA ALA A 181 7.51 38.67 14.58
C ALA A 181 6.14 38.02 14.56
N GLU A 182 5.35 38.30 13.53
CA GLU A 182 4.11 37.57 13.23
C GLU A 182 4.42 36.08 13.34
N THR A 183 3.92 35.44 14.40
CA THR A 183 4.08 34.00 14.62
C THR A 183 3.61 33.32 13.35
N PRO A 184 4.48 32.62 12.58
CA PRO A 184 4.02 31.94 11.38
C PRO A 184 2.99 30.90 11.85
N GLY A 185 1.73 31.17 11.54
CA GLY A 185 0.63 30.27 11.84
C GLY A 185 0.75 28.99 11.02
N LEU A 186 -0.10 28.02 11.35
CA LEU A 186 -0.29 26.83 10.54
C LEU A 186 -0.56 27.22 9.08
N SER A 187 -0.01 26.45 8.14
CA SER A 187 -0.39 26.58 6.74
C SER A 187 -1.91 26.47 6.56
N PRO A 188 -2.52 27.18 5.59
CA PRO A 188 -3.97 27.15 5.38
C PRO A 188 -4.54 25.74 5.22
N GLN A 189 -3.80 24.88 4.51
CA GLN A 189 -4.15 23.47 4.32
C GLN A 189 -4.16 22.70 5.64
N THR A 190 -3.18 22.94 6.52
CA THR A 190 -3.12 22.31 7.84
C THR A 190 -4.24 22.79 8.75
N ALA A 191 -4.56 24.08 8.71
CA ALA A 191 -5.69 24.64 9.45
C ALA A 191 -7.04 24.05 8.99
N GLU A 192 -7.23 23.86 7.69
CA GLU A 192 -8.42 23.20 7.14
C GLU A 192 -8.51 21.73 7.57
N ARG A 193 -7.39 20.99 7.51
CA ARG A 193 -7.34 19.58 7.92
C ARG A 193 -7.60 19.38 9.40
N LEU A 194 -7.09 20.29 10.26
CA LEU A 194 -7.43 20.28 11.68
C LEU A 194 -8.93 20.46 11.90
N ARG A 195 -9.59 21.36 11.17
CA ARG A 195 -11.06 21.52 11.25
C ARG A 195 -11.80 20.27 10.80
N LYS A 196 -11.33 19.60 9.74
CA LYS A 196 -11.93 18.33 9.27
C LYS A 196 -11.84 17.23 10.32
N LEU A 197 -10.69 17.10 10.99
CA LEU A 197 -10.51 16.15 12.09
C LEU A 197 -11.42 16.40 13.30
N GLU A 198 -11.96 17.62 13.46
CA GLU A 198 -12.95 17.95 14.49
C GLU A 198 -14.36 17.53 14.08
N THR A 199 -14.69 17.65 12.79
CA THR A 199 -16.01 17.30 12.26
C THR A 199 -16.18 15.80 12.01
N GLU A 200 -15.10 15.07 11.72
CA GLU A 200 -15.10 13.62 11.45
C GLU A 200 -14.98 12.76 12.72
N GLY A 201 -15.43 13.28 13.88
CA GLY A 201 -15.39 12.58 15.16
C GLY A 201 -16.07 11.20 15.12
N ASP A 202 -15.29 10.17 15.43
CA ASP A 202 -15.63 8.77 15.68
C ASP A 202 -16.27 7.98 14.52
N TYR A 203 -15.41 7.32 13.73
CA TYR A 203 -15.72 6.06 13.02
C TYR A 203 -14.76 4.95 13.45
#